data_AF-A0A497J118-F1
#
_entry.id   AF-A0A497J118-F1
#
_cell.length_a   1.000
_cell.length_b   1.000
_cell.length_c   1.000
_cell.angle_alpha   90.00
_cell.angle_beta   90.00
_cell.angle_gamma   90.00
#
_symmetry.space_group_name_H-M   'P 1'
#
loop_
_entity.id
_entity.type
_entity.pdbx_description
1 polymer ?
#
loop_
_entity_poly.entity_id
_entity_poly.type
_entity_poly.pdbx_seq_one_letter_code
_entity_poly.pdbx_strand_id
1 'polypeptide(L)'
;MAPDFEAVESLNAILGERGDLISDGRPSLQMTPAELVDSVLEVGQDLEVIPAHIWTPWFSLFGSNSGFDSVEEAFEDASAHIHALETGLSSDPPMNWRLSSLDRYTLVSSSDAHSPWSWRIGRELNVFDLKEPSYRTLLRAIRSKSPSEFLFTVETNPAYGKYHYDGHSKCGVRLHPKEAMKLGNRCPVCGKRLTIGVLHRVEELADRPEGYMPTGALPYKDLLPLYEVISFSLGSGEKYSKRMLKIYNELINRFGNELKILMEVPLDEISSVVGDSIANSILLIREGKVEIEPGYDGVYGKPVFFGEAKTDKKRVDGLEGYLR
;
A
#
# COMPACT_ATOMS: atom_id res chain seq x y z
N MET A 1 8.87 0.75 15.90
CA MET A 1 8.66 -0.60 16.47
C MET A 1 9.61 -0.80 17.64
N ALA A 2 9.18 -1.49 18.69
CA ALA A 2 10.00 -1.77 19.87
C ALA A 2 9.86 -3.25 20.29
N PRO A 3 10.89 -3.86 20.88
CA PRO A 3 10.94 -5.30 21.16
C PRO A 3 10.01 -5.75 22.31
N ASP A 4 9.82 -4.90 23.30
CA ASP A 4 9.10 -5.20 24.54
C ASP A 4 8.61 -3.92 25.23
N PHE A 5 7.87 -4.07 26.33
CA PHE A 5 7.31 -2.95 27.07
C PHE A 5 8.36 -2.11 27.80
N GLU A 6 9.51 -2.67 28.19
CA GLU A 6 10.58 -1.93 28.87
C GLU A 6 11.23 -0.91 27.92
N ALA A 7 11.48 -1.32 26.67
CA ALA A 7 11.92 -0.42 25.61
C ALA A 7 10.87 0.66 25.31
N VAL A 8 9.57 0.31 25.31
CA VAL A 8 8.48 1.28 25.11
C VAL A 8 8.43 2.29 26.26
N GLU A 9 8.54 1.86 27.51
CA GLU A 9 8.54 2.74 28.68
C GLU A 9 9.73 3.70 28.65
N SER A 10 10.92 3.19 28.31
CA SER A 10 12.14 3.99 28.15
C SER A 10 11.99 5.04 27.05
N LEU A 11 11.43 4.65 25.90
CA LEU A 11 11.16 5.59 24.80
C LEU A 11 10.11 6.63 25.20
N ASN A 12 9.03 6.24 25.89
CA ASN A 12 8.00 7.16 26.35
C ASN A 12 8.54 8.20 27.34
N ALA A 13 9.53 7.85 28.17
CA ALA A 13 10.17 8.80 29.07
C ALA A 13 10.88 9.92 28.30
N ILE A 14 11.57 9.59 27.20
CA ILE A 14 12.25 10.57 26.34
C ILE A 14 11.24 11.37 25.52
N LEU A 15 10.31 10.70 24.83
CA LEU A 15 9.36 11.37 23.93
C LEU A 15 8.33 12.21 24.70
N GLY A 16 8.03 11.88 25.96
CA GLY A 16 7.11 12.62 26.81
C GLY A 16 7.60 14.02 27.17
N GLU A 17 8.90 14.28 27.05
CA GLU A 17 9.46 15.63 27.18
C GLU A 17 9.22 16.50 25.93
N ARG A 18 8.87 15.88 24.81
CA ARG A 18 8.68 16.53 23.50
C ARG A 18 7.22 16.61 23.05
N GLY A 19 6.28 15.99 23.76
CA GLY A 19 4.86 16.06 23.42
C GLY A 19 3.95 15.31 24.39
N ASP A 20 2.64 15.48 24.22
CA ASP A 20 1.64 14.77 25.00
C ASP A 20 1.39 13.37 24.41
N LEU A 21 1.78 12.35 25.16
CA LEU A 21 1.64 10.94 24.77
C LEU A 21 0.31 10.31 25.25
N ILE A 22 -0.50 11.04 26.03
CA ILE A 22 -1.67 10.48 26.72
C ILE A 22 -2.97 10.79 25.97
N SER A 23 -3.10 11.99 25.40
CA SER A 23 -4.37 12.45 24.83
C SER A 23 -4.73 11.83 23.48
N ASP A 24 -3.76 11.38 22.69
CA ASP A 24 -3.94 10.81 21.36
C ASP A 24 -3.05 9.57 21.17
N GLY A 25 -3.57 8.53 20.48
CA GLY A 25 -2.81 7.34 20.13
C GLY A 25 -1.73 7.58 19.07
N ARG A 26 -1.78 8.73 18.36
CA ARG A 26 -0.70 9.23 17.50
C ARG A 26 -0.25 10.60 17.99
N PRO A 27 0.68 10.67 18.96
CA PRO A 27 1.12 11.92 19.55
C PRO A 27 1.85 12.80 18.53
N SER A 28 1.71 14.12 18.70
CA SER A 28 2.51 15.11 17.97
C SER A 28 3.68 15.54 18.82
N LEU A 29 4.90 15.38 18.29
CA LEU A 29 6.15 15.65 19.01
C LEU A 29 6.83 16.89 18.44
N GLN A 30 7.34 17.75 19.32
CA GLN A 30 8.11 18.95 18.97
C GLN A 30 9.58 18.57 18.73
N MET A 31 9.82 17.88 17.63
CA MET A 31 11.15 17.45 17.19
C MET A 31 11.18 17.18 15.69
N THR A 32 12.38 17.18 15.14
CA THR A 32 12.66 16.79 13.75
C THR A 32 12.63 15.26 13.60
N PRO A 33 12.51 14.73 12.36
CA PRO A 33 12.62 13.30 12.12
C PRO A 33 13.98 12.72 12.52
N ALA A 34 15.07 13.47 12.34
CA ALA A 34 16.41 13.07 12.75
C ALA A 34 16.51 12.91 14.29
N GLU A 35 16.06 13.91 15.06
CA GLU A 35 16.03 13.84 16.53
C GLU A 35 15.20 12.64 17.04
N LEU A 36 14.13 12.27 16.33
CA LEU A 36 13.32 11.10 16.70
C LEU A 36 14.11 9.82 16.55
N VAL A 37 14.86 9.66 15.45
CA VAL A 37 15.71 8.49 15.24
C VAL A 37 16.80 8.43 16.32
N ASP A 38 17.45 9.54 16.63
CA ASP A 38 18.47 9.61 17.69
C ASP A 38 17.89 9.18 19.04
N SER A 39 16.71 9.71 19.41
CA SER A 39 16.01 9.35 20.65
C SER A 39 15.66 7.86 20.72
N VAL A 40 15.32 7.25 19.58
CA VAL A 40 15.05 5.81 19.49
C VAL A 40 16.34 5.00 19.67
N LEU A 41 17.45 5.46 19.09
CA LEU A 41 18.76 4.79 19.20
C LEU A 41 19.38 4.90 20.60
N GLU A 42 19.06 5.95 21.36
CA GLU A 42 19.42 6.08 22.78
C GLU A 42 18.83 4.95 23.63
N VAL A 43 17.63 4.48 23.29
CA VAL A 43 16.96 3.36 23.99
C VAL A 43 17.57 2.02 23.61
N GLY A 44 17.83 1.78 22.32
CA GLY A 44 18.35 0.49 21.88
C GLY A 44 18.49 0.34 20.36
N GLN A 45 19.42 -0.52 19.96
CA GLN A 45 19.71 -0.82 18.55
C GLN A 45 18.69 -1.76 17.89
N ASP A 46 17.85 -2.39 18.68
CA ASP A 46 16.78 -3.28 18.24
C ASP A 46 15.41 -2.59 18.15
N LEU A 47 15.34 -1.27 18.32
CA LEU A 47 14.16 -0.49 17.92
C LEU A 47 14.25 -0.12 16.43
N GLU A 48 13.11 0.09 15.78
CA GLU A 48 13.05 0.42 14.35
C GLU A 48 12.14 1.62 14.09
N VAL A 49 12.63 2.58 13.30
CA VAL A 49 11.83 3.68 12.76
C VAL A 49 11.57 3.39 11.29
N ILE A 50 10.28 3.33 10.93
CA ILE A 50 9.85 3.18 9.54
C ILE A 50 9.02 4.42 9.20
N PRO A 51 9.49 5.28 8.27
CA PRO A 51 8.67 6.36 7.73
C PRO A 51 7.37 5.80 7.15
N ALA A 52 6.25 6.20 7.75
CA ALA A 52 4.92 5.71 7.39
C ALA A 52 4.43 6.35 6.08
N HIS A 53 3.67 5.57 5.30
CA HIS A 53 2.91 5.98 4.11
C HIS A 53 3.55 7.14 3.32
N ILE A 54 4.76 6.92 2.79
CA ILE A 54 5.71 8.00 2.45
C ILE A 54 5.26 8.97 1.36
N TRP A 55 4.21 8.66 0.60
CA TRP A 55 3.72 9.47 -0.52
C TRP A 55 2.41 10.20 -0.28
N THR A 56 1.76 10.06 0.89
CA THR A 56 0.49 10.78 1.07
C THR A 56 0.74 12.29 1.04
N PRO A 57 -0.16 13.12 0.45
CA PRO A 57 0.17 14.52 0.16
C PRO A 57 0.51 15.41 1.36
N TRP A 58 0.21 14.96 2.58
CA TRP A 58 0.40 15.69 3.84
C TRP A 58 1.07 14.75 4.86
N PHE A 59 1.92 15.29 5.73
CA PHE A 59 2.54 14.55 6.84
C PHE A 59 3.25 13.25 6.42
N SER A 60 3.88 13.25 5.23
CA SER A 60 4.62 12.11 4.70
C SER A 60 5.94 12.57 4.11
N LEU A 61 6.91 11.65 4.08
CA LEU A 61 8.29 11.91 3.69
C LEU A 61 8.40 12.61 2.33
N PHE A 62 7.69 12.14 1.30
CA PHE A 62 7.70 12.70 -0.06
C PHE A 62 6.41 13.46 -0.40
N GLY A 63 5.59 13.81 0.60
CA GLY A 63 4.29 14.44 0.40
C GLY A 63 4.39 15.77 -0.36
N SER A 64 3.53 15.97 -1.36
CA SER A 64 3.61 17.13 -2.27
C SER A 64 3.38 18.49 -1.61
N ASN A 65 2.78 18.55 -0.41
CA ASN A 65 2.49 19.82 0.29
C ASN A 65 3.38 20.07 1.52
N SER A 66 4.05 19.06 2.06
CA SER A 66 4.77 19.15 3.33
C SER A 66 5.97 18.20 3.47
N GLY A 67 6.36 17.53 2.39
CA GLY A 67 7.45 16.56 2.38
C GLY A 67 8.79 17.15 1.93
N PHE A 68 9.74 16.25 1.78
CA PHE A 68 11.13 16.44 1.37
C PHE A 68 11.34 15.85 -0.04
N ASP A 69 12.48 16.15 -0.67
CA ASP A 69 12.88 15.58 -1.96
C ASP A 69 13.77 14.33 -1.81
N SER A 70 14.29 14.05 -0.60
CA SER A 70 15.10 12.86 -0.28
C SER A 70 14.94 12.41 1.17
N VAL A 71 15.36 11.17 1.48
CA VAL A 71 15.37 10.66 2.87
C VAL A 71 16.45 11.38 3.68
N GLU A 72 17.58 11.68 3.06
CA GLU A 72 18.71 12.39 3.66
C GLU A 72 18.35 13.82 4.05
N GLU A 73 17.50 14.51 3.27
CA GLU A 73 17.00 15.84 3.66
C GLU A 73 16.12 15.79 4.91
N ALA A 74 15.36 14.71 5.10
CA ALA A 74 14.44 14.57 6.23
C ALA A 74 15.13 14.09 7.52
N PHE A 75 16.08 13.17 7.39
CA PHE A 75 16.70 12.44 8.51
C PHE A 75 18.19 12.76 8.70
N GLU A 76 18.80 13.55 7.81
CA GLU A 76 20.22 13.91 7.88
C GLU A 76 21.12 12.67 8.01
N ASP A 77 22.13 12.70 8.88
CA ASP A 77 23.01 11.55 9.14
C ASP A 77 22.26 10.36 9.75
N ALA A 78 21.14 10.62 10.45
CA ALA A 78 20.30 9.57 11.04
C ALA A 78 19.59 8.71 9.97
N SER A 79 19.56 9.15 8.71
CA SER A 79 19.09 8.35 7.57
C SER A 79 19.83 7.01 7.41
N ALA A 80 21.06 6.89 7.95
CA ALA A 80 21.83 5.65 7.98
C ALA A 80 21.16 4.55 8.84
N HIS A 81 20.23 4.93 9.72
CA HIS A 81 19.51 4.02 10.62
C HIS A 81 18.08 3.70 10.15
N ILE A 82 17.66 4.22 8.99
CA ILE A 82 16.40 3.85 8.35
C ILE A 82 16.66 2.68 7.41
N HIS A 83 16.01 1.54 7.67
CA HIS A 83 16.19 0.33 6.85
C HIS A 83 14.98 0.03 5.97
N ALA A 84 13.82 0.58 6.29
CA ALA A 84 12.58 0.32 5.59
C ALA A 84 11.74 1.59 5.42
N LEU A 85 10.89 1.58 4.40
CA LEU A 85 9.92 2.65 4.10
C LEU A 85 8.56 2.01 3.87
N GLU A 86 7.50 2.62 4.42
CA GLU A 86 6.14 2.14 4.17
C GLU A 86 5.57 2.80 2.90
N THR A 87 5.16 1.98 1.93
CA THR A 87 4.56 2.43 0.66
C THR A 87 3.30 3.26 0.93
N GLY A 88 2.39 2.67 1.72
CA GLY A 88 1.07 3.18 2.04
C GLY A 88 0.14 3.25 0.83
N LEU A 89 -1.15 3.42 1.10
CA LEU A 89 -2.29 3.32 0.17
C LEU A 89 -2.27 4.23 -1.08
N SER A 90 -1.30 5.11 -1.20
CA SER A 90 -1.17 6.07 -2.31
C SER A 90 0.01 5.75 -3.24
N SER A 91 0.81 4.73 -2.92
CA SER A 91 1.89 4.26 -3.77
C SER A 91 2.04 2.74 -3.69
N ASP A 92 2.79 2.17 -4.62
CA ASP A 92 3.16 0.76 -4.63
C ASP A 92 4.67 0.62 -4.90
N PRO A 93 5.23 -0.60 -4.85
CA PRO A 93 6.63 -0.82 -5.18
C PRO A 93 7.03 -0.30 -6.58
N PRO A 94 6.27 -0.52 -7.67
CA PRO A 94 6.56 0.08 -8.97
C PRO A 94 6.73 1.60 -8.96
N MET A 95 5.90 2.35 -8.22
CA MET A 95 6.06 3.80 -8.08
C MET A 95 7.36 4.15 -7.34
N ASN A 96 7.69 3.42 -6.27
CA ASN A 96 8.89 3.66 -5.47
C ASN A 96 10.18 3.27 -6.19
N TRP A 97 10.16 2.21 -7.00
CA TRP A 97 11.29 1.73 -7.81
C TRP A 97 11.77 2.74 -8.85
N ARG A 98 10.95 3.76 -9.14
CA ARG A 98 11.29 4.85 -10.04
C ARG A 98 12.33 5.82 -9.46
N LEU A 99 12.65 5.71 -8.17
CA LEU A 99 13.65 6.52 -7.48
C LEU A 99 14.81 5.61 -7.05
N SER A 100 15.97 5.73 -7.70
CA SER A 100 17.12 4.89 -7.42
C SER A 100 17.65 5.00 -5.99
N SER A 101 17.48 6.17 -5.36
CA SER A 101 17.82 6.40 -3.96
C SER A 101 17.04 5.48 -2.99
N LEU A 102 15.89 4.97 -3.41
CA LEU A 102 15.05 4.12 -2.56
C LEU A 102 15.41 2.64 -2.60
N ASP A 103 16.27 2.20 -3.53
CA ASP A 103 16.59 0.78 -3.75
C ASP A 103 17.19 0.11 -2.51
N ARG A 104 17.89 0.89 -1.68
CA ARG A 104 18.55 0.37 -0.47
C ARG A 104 17.58 0.04 0.65
N TYR A 105 16.37 0.58 0.63
CA TYR A 105 15.38 0.33 1.66
C TYR A 105 14.54 -0.91 1.35
N THR A 106 14.08 -1.55 2.41
CA THR A 106 13.01 -2.54 2.33
C THR A 106 11.67 -1.82 2.25
N LEU A 107 10.89 -2.09 1.21
CA LEU A 107 9.52 -1.59 1.15
C LEU A 107 8.63 -2.49 2.00
N VAL A 108 7.88 -1.88 2.91
CA VAL A 108 6.84 -2.55 3.70
C VAL A 108 5.47 -1.95 3.37
N SER A 109 4.42 -2.73 3.59
CA SER A 109 3.05 -2.33 3.30
C SER A 109 2.14 -2.62 4.50
N SER A 110 1.36 -1.62 4.90
CA SER A 110 0.54 -1.65 6.11
C SER A 110 -0.80 -0.99 5.86
N SER A 111 -1.86 -1.62 6.37
CA SER A 111 -3.24 -1.17 6.10
C SER A 111 -3.66 0.21 6.63
N ASP A 112 -2.92 0.78 7.59
CA ASP A 112 -3.31 1.98 8.35
C ASP A 112 -4.80 1.94 8.78
N ALA A 113 -5.16 0.85 9.46
CA ALA A 113 -6.55 0.49 9.71
C ALA A 113 -7.19 1.34 10.82
N HIS A 114 -8.15 2.19 10.44
CA HIS A 114 -8.94 3.02 11.35
C HIS A 114 -10.33 2.44 11.65
N SER A 115 -10.58 1.19 11.26
CA SER A 115 -11.80 0.46 11.60
C SER A 115 -11.54 -1.04 11.54
N PRO A 116 -12.27 -1.86 12.31
CA PRO A 116 -12.01 -3.30 12.44
C PRO A 116 -12.47 -4.12 11.24
N TRP A 117 -13.08 -3.49 10.23
CA TRP A 117 -13.67 -4.16 9.09
C TRP A 117 -12.63 -4.73 8.13
N SER A 118 -12.87 -5.89 7.52
CA SER A 118 -11.89 -6.58 6.65
C SER A 118 -11.52 -5.81 5.38
N TRP A 119 -12.37 -4.89 4.91
CA TRP A 119 -12.00 -3.97 3.82
C TRP A 119 -11.11 -2.80 4.27
N ARG A 120 -10.71 -2.77 5.54
CA ARG A 120 -9.73 -1.83 6.11
C ARG A 120 -8.56 -2.56 6.73
N ILE A 121 -8.79 -3.47 7.68
CA ILE A 121 -7.71 -4.24 8.30
C ILE A 121 -7.15 -5.26 7.30
N GLY A 122 -5.83 -5.26 7.11
CA GLY A 122 -5.17 -6.21 6.21
C GLY A 122 -5.39 -5.98 4.71
N ARG A 123 -5.93 -4.82 4.30
CA ARG A 123 -6.00 -4.43 2.87
C ARG A 123 -4.63 -4.22 2.23
N GLU A 124 -3.62 -4.01 3.06
CA GLU A 124 -2.20 -3.93 2.75
C GLU A 124 -1.45 -4.66 3.86
N LEU A 125 -0.50 -5.51 3.48
CA LEU A 125 0.23 -6.37 4.42
C LEU A 125 1.57 -6.85 3.87
N ASN A 126 2.37 -7.43 4.76
CA ASN A 126 3.66 -8.02 4.45
C ASN A 126 3.56 -9.55 4.64
N VAL A 127 4.11 -10.32 3.71
CA VAL A 127 4.14 -11.79 3.82
C VAL A 127 5.55 -12.25 4.14
N PHE A 128 5.69 -12.90 5.29
CA PHE A 128 6.96 -13.44 5.77
C PHE A 128 6.92 -14.96 5.88
N ASP A 129 8.05 -15.60 5.58
CA ASP A 129 8.32 -17.01 5.89
C ASP A 129 9.38 -17.07 7.00
N LEU A 130 8.90 -17.04 8.25
CA LEU A 130 9.76 -17.08 9.43
C LEU A 130 9.64 -18.45 10.09
N LYS A 131 10.78 -19.16 10.19
CA LYS A 131 10.85 -20.45 10.92
C LYS A 131 10.34 -20.33 12.36
N GLU A 132 10.72 -19.24 13.02
CA GLU A 132 10.28 -18.90 14.38
C GLU A 132 9.81 -17.44 14.38
N PRO A 133 8.49 -17.18 14.32
CA PRO A 133 7.96 -15.83 14.36
C PRO A 133 8.26 -15.16 15.70
N SER A 134 9.06 -14.11 15.67
CA SER A 134 9.44 -13.29 16.82
C SER A 134 9.75 -11.87 16.36
N TYR A 135 9.78 -10.92 17.29
CA TYR A 135 10.22 -9.55 16.99
C TYR A 135 11.59 -9.52 16.31
N ARG A 136 12.55 -10.29 16.82
CA ARG A 136 13.93 -10.33 16.31
C ARG A 136 14.02 -10.89 14.90
N THR A 137 13.30 -11.98 14.63
CA THR A 137 13.29 -12.60 13.29
C THR A 137 12.57 -11.72 12.26
N LEU A 138 11.49 -11.04 12.67
CA LEU A 138 10.80 -10.03 11.85
C LEU A 138 11.71 -8.83 11.54
N LEU A 139 12.32 -8.23 12.56
CA LEU A 139 13.21 -7.08 12.41
C LEU A 139 14.39 -7.41 11.50
N ARG A 140 14.99 -8.60 11.69
CA ARG A 140 16.07 -9.08 10.81
C ARG A 140 15.59 -9.23 9.36
N ALA A 141 14.42 -9.83 9.13
CA ALA A 141 13.88 -10.02 7.78
C ALA A 141 13.67 -8.67 7.07
N ILE A 142 13.14 -7.67 7.79
CA ILE A 142 12.98 -6.30 7.29
C ILE A 142 14.34 -5.65 7.00
N ARG A 143 15.27 -5.61 7.96
CA ARG A 143 16.57 -4.93 7.78
C ARG A 143 17.45 -5.56 6.71
N SER A 144 17.39 -6.88 6.56
CA SER A 144 18.23 -7.62 5.60
C SER A 144 17.66 -7.68 4.19
N LYS A 145 16.39 -7.30 4.00
CA LYS A 145 15.66 -7.43 2.71
C LYS A 145 15.75 -8.86 2.15
N SER A 146 15.75 -9.87 3.03
CA SER A 146 16.01 -11.26 2.64
C SER A 146 14.81 -11.86 1.90
N PRO A 147 14.92 -12.23 0.61
CA PRO A 147 13.79 -12.78 -0.16
C PRO A 147 13.35 -14.17 0.31
N SER A 148 14.16 -14.85 1.12
CA SER A 148 13.79 -16.13 1.72
C SER A 148 12.97 -15.98 3.00
N GLU A 149 12.95 -14.79 3.62
CA GLU A 149 12.21 -14.54 4.87
C GLU A 149 11.10 -13.51 4.69
N PHE A 150 11.30 -12.50 3.83
CA PHE A 150 10.30 -11.54 3.42
C PHE A 150 9.94 -11.81 1.96
N LEU A 151 8.81 -12.49 1.75
CA LEU A 151 8.45 -13.05 0.45
C LEU A 151 7.92 -12.00 -0.51
N PHE A 152 6.97 -11.17 -0.06
CA PHE A 152 6.35 -10.12 -0.87
C PHE A 152 5.48 -9.20 -0.01
N THR A 153 5.13 -8.03 -0.54
CA THR A 153 4.05 -7.19 -0.01
C THR A 153 2.75 -7.44 -0.76
N VAL A 154 1.63 -7.23 -0.08
CA VAL A 154 0.30 -7.14 -0.70
C VAL A 154 -0.11 -5.68 -0.63
N GLU A 155 -0.39 -5.10 -1.80
CA GLU A 155 -0.64 -3.68 -1.99
C GLU A 155 -2.07 -3.46 -2.48
N THR A 156 -2.66 -2.31 -2.15
CA THR A 156 -3.81 -1.82 -2.91
C THR A 156 -3.27 -1.00 -4.09
N ASN A 157 -3.67 -1.34 -5.31
CA ASN A 157 -3.21 -0.59 -6.47
C ASN A 157 -3.54 0.93 -6.31
N PRO A 158 -2.51 1.80 -6.37
CA PRO A 158 -2.63 3.19 -5.94
C PRO A 158 -3.53 4.03 -6.85
N ALA A 159 -3.82 3.55 -8.07
CA ALA A 159 -4.80 4.17 -8.95
C ALA A 159 -6.21 4.21 -8.35
N TYR A 160 -6.51 3.36 -7.36
CA TYR A 160 -7.76 3.43 -6.63
C TYR A 160 -7.88 4.70 -5.76
N GLY A 161 -6.75 5.31 -5.39
CA GLY A 161 -6.68 6.50 -4.55
C GLY A 161 -7.34 7.74 -5.16
N LYS A 162 -8.07 8.49 -4.34
CA LYS A 162 -8.81 9.71 -4.73
C LYS A 162 -7.95 10.86 -5.29
N TYR A 163 -6.64 10.81 -5.09
CA TYR A 163 -5.68 11.83 -5.51
C TYR A 163 -4.50 11.17 -6.24
N HIS A 164 -4.72 10.10 -7.00
CA HIS A 164 -3.64 9.44 -7.71
C HIS A 164 -3.19 10.22 -8.94
N TYR A 165 -4.11 10.49 -9.88
CA TYR A 165 -3.87 11.31 -11.08
C TYR A 165 -4.17 12.79 -10.83
N ASP A 166 -3.63 13.63 -11.71
CA ASP A 166 -3.98 15.04 -11.74
C ASP A 166 -5.41 15.23 -12.22
N GLY A 167 -6.13 16.13 -11.55
CA GLY A 167 -7.57 16.16 -11.67
C GLY A 167 -8.19 17.55 -11.67
N HIS A 168 -9.34 17.66 -12.32
CA HIS A 168 -10.30 18.72 -12.10
C HIS A 168 -11.71 18.11 -12.17
N SER A 169 -12.19 17.67 -11.01
CA SER A 169 -13.45 16.95 -10.79
C SER A 169 -14.65 17.65 -11.41
N LYS A 170 -14.73 18.99 -11.29
CA LYS A 170 -15.81 19.81 -11.85
C LYS A 170 -15.92 19.75 -13.37
N CYS A 171 -14.82 19.44 -14.07
CA CYS A 171 -14.81 19.26 -15.53
C CYS A 171 -14.69 17.79 -15.96
N GLY A 172 -14.61 16.85 -15.01
CA GLY A 172 -14.35 15.44 -15.31
C GLY A 172 -12.98 15.19 -15.95
N VAL A 173 -12.03 16.10 -15.77
CA VAL A 173 -10.68 15.98 -16.33
C VAL A 173 -9.82 15.16 -15.38
N ARG A 174 -9.21 14.10 -15.92
CA ARG A 174 -8.25 13.23 -15.27
C ARG A 174 -7.08 13.02 -16.23
N LEU A 175 -5.87 13.39 -15.82
CA LEU A 175 -4.70 13.37 -16.69
C LEU A 175 -3.55 12.65 -16.02
N HIS A 176 -2.80 11.88 -16.80
CA HIS A 176 -1.51 11.38 -16.36
C HIS A 176 -0.57 12.59 -16.12
N PRO A 177 0.31 12.59 -15.11
CA PRO A 177 1.15 13.75 -14.81
C PRO A 177 1.99 14.25 -16.00
N LYS A 178 2.55 13.34 -16.80
CA LYS A 178 3.25 13.68 -18.05
C LYS A 178 2.39 14.49 -19.03
N GLU A 179 1.08 14.28 -19.05
CA GLU A 179 0.15 15.04 -19.89
C GLU A 179 -0.21 16.39 -19.24
N ALA A 180 -0.47 16.38 -17.93
CA ALA A 180 -0.77 17.59 -17.18
C ALA A 180 0.39 18.61 -17.25
N MET A 181 1.64 18.16 -17.10
CA MET A 181 2.84 19.00 -17.20
C MET A 181 2.95 19.67 -18.58
N LYS A 182 2.64 18.94 -19.67
CA LYS A 182 2.61 19.50 -21.04
C LYS A 182 1.55 20.60 -21.20
N LEU A 183 0.48 20.55 -20.41
CA LEU A 183 -0.58 21.56 -20.37
C LEU A 183 -0.31 22.66 -19.33
N GLY A 184 0.88 22.70 -18.74
CA GLY A 184 1.23 23.66 -17.68
C GLY A 184 0.38 23.51 -16.42
N ASN A 185 -0.03 22.27 -16.11
CA ASN A 185 -0.86 21.90 -14.96
C ASN A 185 -2.20 22.66 -14.92
N ARG A 186 -2.78 22.90 -16.11
CA ARG A 186 -4.08 23.57 -16.28
C ARG A 186 -5.09 22.67 -16.96
N CYS A 187 -6.32 22.76 -16.48
CA CYS A 187 -7.46 22.06 -17.04
C CYS A 187 -7.70 22.52 -18.50
N PRO A 188 -7.71 21.60 -19.48
CA PRO A 188 -7.92 21.96 -20.89
C PRO A 188 -9.34 22.44 -21.18
N VAL A 189 -10.30 22.19 -20.28
CA VAL A 189 -11.71 22.60 -20.44
C VAL A 189 -11.95 24.03 -19.94
N CYS A 190 -11.37 24.42 -18.81
CA CYS A 190 -11.69 25.68 -18.14
C CYS A 190 -10.49 26.57 -17.78
N GLY A 191 -9.25 26.13 -18.05
CA GLY A 191 -8.01 26.88 -17.81
C GLY A 191 -7.58 27.04 -16.35
N LYS A 192 -8.38 26.57 -15.39
CA LYS A 192 -8.04 26.55 -13.95
C LYS A 192 -6.91 25.56 -13.67
N ARG A 193 -6.21 25.73 -12.55
CA ARG A 193 -5.18 24.78 -12.10
C ARG A 193 -5.80 23.41 -11.81
N LEU A 194 -5.07 22.36 -12.16
CA LEU A 194 -5.40 21.00 -11.76
C LEU A 194 -5.04 20.80 -10.28
N THR A 195 -5.79 19.94 -9.60
CA THR A 195 -5.35 19.33 -8.34
C THR A 195 -4.27 18.32 -8.68
N ILE A 196 -3.08 18.51 -8.10
CA ILE A 196 -1.92 17.66 -8.34
C ILE A 196 -2.09 16.34 -7.57
N GLY A 197 -1.91 15.22 -8.27
CA GLY A 197 -2.00 13.88 -7.73
C GLY A 197 -0.66 13.37 -7.19
N VAL A 198 -0.71 12.27 -6.46
CA VAL A 198 0.46 11.60 -5.88
C VAL A 198 1.41 11.10 -6.97
N LEU A 199 0.88 10.58 -8.08
CA LEU A 199 1.72 10.11 -9.19
C LEU A 199 2.52 11.25 -9.81
N HIS A 200 2.03 12.50 -9.76
CA HIS A 200 2.78 13.67 -10.21
C HIS A 200 4.00 13.92 -9.36
N ARG A 201 3.87 13.80 -8.05
CA ARG A 201 4.99 13.97 -7.12
C ARG A 201 6.04 12.88 -7.32
N VAL A 202 5.62 11.64 -7.60
CA VAL A 202 6.54 10.57 -8.02
C VAL A 202 7.22 10.94 -9.35
N GLU A 203 6.46 11.44 -10.33
CA GLU A 203 7.01 11.84 -11.64
C GLU A 203 8.05 12.96 -11.52
N GLU A 204 7.85 13.92 -10.62
CA GLU A 204 8.80 15.01 -10.35
C GLU A 204 10.13 14.50 -9.79
N LEU A 205 10.09 13.50 -8.91
CA LEU A 205 11.28 12.97 -8.22
C LEU A 205 11.93 11.78 -8.93
N ALA A 206 11.22 11.13 -9.86
CA ALA A 206 11.67 9.90 -10.50
C ALA A 206 12.91 10.11 -11.39
N ASP A 207 13.89 9.23 -11.22
CA ASP A 207 15.09 9.14 -12.07
C ASP A 207 15.04 7.96 -13.06
N ARG A 208 13.97 7.14 -12.98
CA ARG A 208 13.74 5.97 -13.82
C ARG A 208 12.36 5.98 -14.48
N PRO A 209 12.21 5.31 -15.63
CA PRO A 209 10.94 5.21 -16.32
C PRO A 209 9.93 4.38 -15.52
N GLU A 210 8.64 4.58 -15.80
CA GLU A 210 7.57 3.71 -15.33
C GLU A 210 7.80 2.26 -15.80
N GLY A 211 7.46 1.31 -14.93
CA GLY A 211 7.66 -0.13 -15.18
C GLY A 211 9.08 -0.62 -14.98
N TYR A 212 10.02 0.24 -14.55
CA TYR A 212 11.34 -0.21 -14.15
C TYR A 212 11.26 -1.09 -12.90
N MET A 213 11.94 -2.23 -12.91
CA MET A 213 12.06 -3.14 -11.78
C MET A 213 13.55 -3.28 -11.39
N PRO A 214 13.95 -2.86 -10.17
CA PRO A 214 15.32 -3.01 -9.69
C PRO A 214 15.71 -4.47 -9.56
N THR A 215 16.98 -4.77 -9.80
CA THR A 215 17.50 -6.12 -9.58
C THR A 215 17.44 -6.46 -8.09
N GLY A 216 16.83 -7.60 -7.74
CA GLY A 216 16.67 -8.01 -6.35
C GLY A 216 15.55 -7.27 -5.59
N ALA A 217 14.66 -6.57 -6.30
CA ALA A 217 13.44 -6.05 -5.69
C ALA A 217 12.60 -7.19 -5.11
N LEU A 218 12.04 -6.99 -3.92
CA LEU A 218 11.05 -7.92 -3.37
C LEU A 218 9.79 -7.87 -4.24
N PRO A 219 9.16 -9.02 -4.55
CA PRO A 219 7.89 -9.05 -5.26
C PRO A 219 6.79 -8.32 -4.48
N TYR A 220 5.73 -7.94 -5.19
CA TYR A 220 4.51 -7.40 -4.60
C TYR A 220 3.29 -7.97 -5.34
N LYS A 221 2.12 -7.83 -4.74
CA LYS A 221 0.86 -8.28 -5.33
C LYS A 221 -0.23 -7.25 -5.10
N ASP A 222 -0.89 -6.85 -6.18
CA ASP A 222 -2.12 -6.07 -6.08
C ASP A 222 -3.26 -6.95 -5.61
N LEU A 223 -3.95 -6.52 -4.56
CA LEU A 223 -5.12 -7.19 -4.04
C LEU A 223 -6.18 -6.17 -3.66
N LEU A 224 -7.44 -6.53 -3.89
CA LEU A 224 -8.59 -5.79 -3.39
C LEU A 224 -9.28 -6.62 -2.31
N PRO A 225 -9.78 -5.99 -1.23
CA PRO A 225 -10.54 -6.73 -0.23
C PRO A 225 -11.72 -7.45 -0.86
N LEU A 226 -12.03 -8.65 -0.38
CA LEU A 226 -13.08 -9.53 -0.95
C LEU A 226 -14.44 -8.82 -1.00
N TYR A 227 -14.72 -7.96 -0.03
CA TYR A 227 -15.87 -7.06 -0.07
C TYR A 227 -15.95 -6.24 -1.36
N GLU A 228 -14.84 -5.61 -1.77
CA GLU A 228 -14.76 -4.81 -2.98
C GLU A 228 -14.88 -5.70 -4.23
N VAL A 229 -14.18 -6.84 -4.25
CA VAL A 229 -14.26 -7.80 -5.35
C VAL A 229 -15.70 -8.22 -5.62
N ILE A 230 -16.42 -8.69 -4.59
CA ILE A 230 -17.81 -9.11 -4.74
C ILE A 230 -18.68 -7.93 -5.15
N SER A 231 -18.54 -6.80 -4.46
CA SER A 231 -19.35 -5.60 -4.67
C SER A 231 -19.29 -5.07 -6.11
N PHE A 232 -18.08 -4.96 -6.66
CA PHE A 232 -17.89 -4.53 -8.05
C PHE A 232 -18.27 -5.62 -9.06
N SER A 233 -18.05 -6.90 -8.74
CA SER A 233 -18.52 -8.02 -9.59
C SER A 233 -20.05 -8.06 -9.72
N LEU A 234 -20.77 -7.63 -8.69
CA LEU A 234 -22.23 -7.49 -8.71
C LEU A 234 -22.72 -6.23 -9.43
N GLY A 235 -21.81 -5.35 -9.87
CA GLY A 235 -22.11 -4.11 -10.57
C GLY A 235 -22.65 -2.98 -9.69
N SER A 236 -22.77 -3.17 -8.37
CA SER A 236 -23.30 -2.12 -7.48
C SER A 236 -22.21 -1.20 -6.92
N GLY A 237 -21.01 -1.73 -6.65
CA GLY A 237 -19.98 -1.00 -5.89
C GLY A 237 -20.37 -0.76 -4.41
N GLU A 238 -21.54 -1.26 -3.98
CA GLU A 238 -22.02 -1.16 -2.60
C GLU A 238 -21.46 -2.24 -1.68
N LYS A 239 -20.64 -1.80 -0.71
CA LYS A 239 -20.00 -2.65 0.32
C LYS A 239 -20.95 -3.22 1.38
N TYR A 240 -22.27 -2.99 1.29
CA TYR A 240 -23.23 -3.41 2.33
C TYR A 240 -24.57 -3.92 1.79
N SER A 241 -24.69 -4.16 0.48
CA SER A 241 -25.94 -4.70 -0.04
C SER A 241 -26.22 -6.09 0.57
N LYS A 242 -27.49 -6.42 0.83
CA LYS A 242 -27.89 -7.73 1.38
C LYS A 242 -27.35 -8.89 0.55
N ARG A 243 -27.32 -8.72 -0.78
CA ARG A 243 -26.79 -9.70 -1.73
C ARG A 243 -25.28 -9.90 -1.55
N MET A 244 -24.52 -8.82 -1.48
CA MET A 244 -23.06 -8.88 -1.27
C MET A 244 -22.75 -9.54 0.08
N LEU A 245 -23.39 -9.11 1.17
CA LEU A 245 -23.16 -9.69 2.50
C LEU A 245 -23.47 -11.18 2.56
N LYS A 246 -24.54 -11.63 1.89
CA LYS A 246 -24.87 -13.05 1.79
C LYS A 246 -23.72 -13.83 1.16
N ILE A 247 -23.22 -13.36 0.00
CA ILE A 247 -22.14 -14.00 -0.75
C ILE A 247 -20.84 -14.01 0.06
N TYR A 248 -20.47 -12.87 0.65
CA TYR A 248 -19.29 -12.75 1.50
C TYR A 248 -19.33 -13.77 2.65
N ASN A 249 -20.45 -13.81 3.38
CA ASN A 249 -20.62 -14.75 4.49
C ASN A 249 -20.60 -16.21 4.03
N GLU A 250 -21.13 -16.52 2.84
CA GLU A 250 -21.11 -17.87 2.29
C GLU A 250 -19.69 -18.34 1.98
N LEU A 251 -18.88 -17.48 1.34
CA LEU A 251 -17.46 -17.76 1.08
C LEU A 251 -16.66 -17.90 2.37
N ILE A 252 -16.83 -16.98 3.32
CA ILE A 252 -16.13 -17.03 4.62
C ILE A 252 -16.51 -18.28 5.41
N ASN A 253 -17.81 -18.62 5.50
CA ASN A 253 -18.25 -19.83 6.19
C ASN A 253 -17.71 -21.11 5.54
N ARG A 254 -17.53 -21.10 4.21
CA ARG A 254 -17.05 -22.27 3.47
C ARG A 254 -15.53 -22.43 3.54
N PHE A 255 -14.78 -21.34 3.43
CA PHE A 255 -13.33 -21.36 3.21
C PHE A 255 -12.50 -20.76 4.36
N GLY A 256 -13.14 -20.12 5.33
CA GLY A 256 -12.54 -19.66 6.58
C GLY A 256 -12.14 -18.18 6.57
N ASN A 257 -11.16 -17.79 5.75
CA ASN A 257 -10.63 -16.42 5.76
C ASN A 257 -10.49 -15.81 4.36
N GLU A 258 -10.51 -14.48 4.34
CA GLU A 258 -10.49 -13.65 3.13
C GLU A 258 -9.24 -13.86 2.27
N LEU A 259 -8.05 -13.83 2.86
CA LEU A 259 -6.79 -13.97 2.12
C LEU A 259 -6.69 -15.34 1.45
N LYS A 260 -7.10 -16.40 2.14
CA LYS A 260 -7.17 -17.76 1.58
C LYS A 260 -8.09 -17.82 0.37
N ILE A 261 -9.28 -17.19 0.45
CA ILE A 261 -10.21 -17.13 -0.69
C ILE A 261 -9.57 -16.38 -1.87
N LEU A 262 -8.94 -15.24 -1.61
CA LEU A 262 -8.35 -14.42 -2.66
C LEU A 262 -7.09 -15.03 -3.27
N MET A 263 -6.30 -15.82 -2.52
CA MET A 263 -4.96 -16.25 -2.92
C MET A 263 -4.75 -17.77 -3.04
N GLU A 264 -5.61 -18.61 -2.47
CA GLU A 264 -5.30 -20.04 -2.36
C GLU A 264 -6.40 -20.96 -2.86
N VAL A 265 -7.67 -20.67 -2.53
CA VAL A 265 -8.79 -21.57 -2.84
C VAL A 265 -8.89 -21.78 -4.36
N PRO A 266 -9.01 -23.03 -4.85
CA PRO A 266 -9.21 -23.31 -6.27
C PRO A 266 -10.44 -22.57 -6.82
N LEU A 267 -10.31 -22.02 -8.04
CA LEU A 267 -11.37 -21.20 -8.63
C LEU A 267 -12.66 -21.96 -8.94
N ASP A 268 -12.57 -23.26 -9.23
CA ASP A 268 -13.72 -24.14 -9.44
C ASP A 268 -14.50 -24.36 -8.12
N GLU A 269 -13.80 -24.46 -7.00
CA GLU A 269 -14.45 -24.48 -5.68
C GLU A 269 -15.17 -23.17 -5.39
N ILE A 270 -14.55 -22.02 -5.67
CA ILE A 270 -15.19 -20.71 -5.52
C ILE A 270 -16.41 -20.60 -6.43
N SER A 271 -16.27 -20.94 -7.71
CA SER A 271 -17.35 -20.88 -8.70
C SER A 271 -18.54 -21.76 -8.30
N SER A 272 -18.29 -22.94 -7.72
CA SER A 272 -19.36 -23.84 -7.24
C SER A 272 -20.26 -23.21 -6.17
N VAL A 273 -19.77 -22.19 -5.45
CA VAL A 273 -20.51 -21.49 -4.38
C VAL A 273 -21.19 -20.24 -4.92
N VAL A 274 -20.46 -19.41 -5.67
CA VAL A 274 -20.90 -18.02 -6.00
C VAL A 274 -21.05 -17.75 -7.49
N GLY A 275 -20.79 -18.76 -8.33
CA GLY A 275 -20.83 -18.69 -9.79
C GLY A 275 -19.57 -18.09 -10.43
N ASP A 276 -19.47 -18.25 -11.75
CA ASP A 276 -18.27 -17.90 -12.53
C ASP A 276 -17.94 -16.41 -12.52
N SER A 277 -18.95 -15.54 -12.39
CA SER A 277 -18.74 -14.08 -12.42
C SER A 277 -17.79 -13.61 -11.32
N ILE A 278 -18.00 -14.03 -10.06
CA ILE A 278 -17.14 -13.64 -8.94
C ILE A 278 -15.82 -14.41 -8.96
N ALA A 279 -15.85 -15.69 -9.35
CA ALA A 279 -14.63 -16.48 -9.50
C ALA A 279 -13.68 -15.86 -10.53
N ASN A 280 -14.20 -15.40 -11.68
CA ASN A 280 -13.42 -14.71 -12.70
C ASN A 280 -12.81 -13.40 -12.19
N SER A 281 -13.55 -12.61 -11.40
CA SER A 281 -13.00 -11.40 -10.79
C SER A 281 -11.85 -11.70 -9.82
N ILE A 282 -11.95 -12.78 -9.05
CA ILE A 282 -10.85 -13.24 -8.18
C ILE A 282 -9.66 -13.67 -9.04
N LEU A 283 -9.87 -14.40 -10.14
CA LEU A 283 -8.81 -14.77 -11.08
C LEU A 283 -8.08 -13.55 -11.65
N LEU A 284 -8.81 -12.51 -12.07
CA LEU A 284 -8.20 -11.28 -12.58
C LEU A 284 -7.31 -10.61 -11.52
N ILE A 285 -7.70 -10.65 -10.25
CA ILE A 285 -6.86 -10.16 -9.13
C ILE A 285 -5.61 -11.03 -8.99
N ARG A 286 -5.76 -12.37 -9.00
CA ARG A 286 -4.62 -13.29 -8.89
C ARG A 286 -3.57 -13.07 -9.98
N GLU A 287 -4.02 -12.73 -11.18
CA GLU A 287 -3.17 -12.51 -12.34
C GLU A 287 -2.68 -11.06 -12.47
N GLY A 288 -3.07 -10.14 -11.57
CA GLY A 288 -2.73 -8.73 -11.67
C GLY A 288 -3.31 -8.04 -12.92
N LYS A 289 -4.45 -8.53 -13.42
CA LYS A 289 -5.10 -8.07 -14.66
C LYS A 289 -6.34 -7.21 -14.42
N VAL A 290 -6.60 -6.81 -13.16
CA VAL A 290 -7.68 -5.86 -12.87
C VAL A 290 -7.27 -4.48 -13.37
N GLU A 291 -7.97 -3.96 -14.35
CA GLU A 291 -7.82 -2.56 -14.75
C GLU A 291 -8.46 -1.66 -13.69
N ILE A 292 -7.82 -0.55 -13.38
CA ILE A 292 -8.38 0.46 -12.49
C ILE A 292 -8.51 1.77 -13.25
N GLU A 293 -9.71 2.31 -13.28
CA GLU A 293 -9.93 3.70 -13.67
C GLU A 293 -9.33 4.60 -12.57
N PRO A 294 -8.28 5.39 -12.85
CA PRO A 294 -7.59 6.11 -11.79
C PRO A 294 -8.47 7.15 -11.10
N GLY A 295 -8.31 7.30 -9.80
CA GLY A 295 -8.91 8.38 -9.03
C GLY A 295 -8.19 9.70 -9.24
N TYR A 296 -8.89 10.80 -9.00
CA TYR A 296 -8.41 12.17 -9.23
C TYR A 296 -9.27 13.18 -8.48
N ASP A 297 -8.67 14.27 -8.00
CA ASP A 297 -9.36 15.43 -7.39
C ASP A 297 -10.54 15.07 -6.44
N GLY A 298 -10.31 14.11 -5.54
CA GLY A 298 -11.28 13.68 -4.53
C GLY A 298 -12.23 12.57 -4.98
N VAL A 299 -12.21 12.21 -6.26
CA VAL A 299 -12.97 11.09 -6.84
C VAL A 299 -12.13 9.82 -6.73
N TYR A 300 -12.64 8.80 -6.03
CA TYR A 300 -11.98 7.49 -5.97
C TYR A 300 -11.89 6.85 -7.35
N GLY A 301 -10.80 6.11 -7.55
CA GLY A 301 -10.70 5.21 -8.69
C GLY A 301 -11.71 4.07 -8.59
N LYS A 302 -11.81 3.29 -9.66
CA LYS A 302 -12.77 2.17 -9.72
C LYS A 302 -12.09 0.97 -10.38
N PRO A 303 -12.09 -0.20 -9.74
CA PRO A 303 -11.70 -1.41 -10.41
C PRO A 303 -12.74 -1.77 -11.45
N VAL A 304 -12.24 -2.26 -12.57
CA VAL A 304 -13.01 -2.59 -13.74
C VAL A 304 -12.88 -4.09 -13.97
N PHE A 305 -13.96 -4.80 -13.64
CA PHE A 305 -14.08 -6.24 -13.90
C PHE A 305 -14.86 -6.42 -15.21
N PHE A 306 -14.20 -6.28 -16.35
CA PHE A 306 -14.77 -6.64 -17.65
C PHE A 306 -14.29 -8.03 -18.10
N GLY A 307 -15.21 -8.82 -18.67
CA GLY A 307 -14.88 -10.01 -19.46
C GLY A 307 -14.93 -11.36 -18.73
N GLU A 308 -15.26 -12.41 -19.47
CA GLU A 308 -14.96 -13.79 -19.07
C GLU A 308 -13.44 -13.98 -19.12
N ALA A 309 -12.83 -14.40 -18.02
CA ALA A 309 -11.44 -14.84 -18.07
C ALA A 309 -11.35 -16.04 -19.03
N LYS A 310 -10.59 -15.91 -20.13
CA LYS A 310 -10.27 -17.07 -20.96
C LYS A 310 -9.46 -18.02 -20.08
N THR A 311 -10.00 -19.20 -19.84
CA THR A 311 -9.37 -20.25 -19.03
C THR A 311 -8.09 -20.73 -19.71
N ASP A 312 -7.01 -20.00 -19.54
CA ASP A 312 -5.70 -20.43 -20.00
C ASP A 312 -5.18 -21.55 -19.11
N LYS A 313 -4.46 -22.52 -19.69
CA LYS A 313 -4.07 -23.78 -19.00
C LYS A 313 -2.99 -23.60 -17.92
N LYS A 314 -2.53 -22.37 -17.66
CA LYS A 314 -1.62 -22.04 -16.56
C LYS A 314 -2.39 -21.26 -15.48
N ARG A 315 -3.24 -21.98 -14.77
CA ARG A 315 -3.98 -21.41 -13.62
C ARG A 315 -3.01 -21.10 -12.48
N VAL A 316 -3.19 -19.93 -11.86
CA VAL A 316 -2.53 -19.58 -10.60
C VAL A 316 -3.43 -20.07 -9.46
N ASP A 317 -3.23 -21.32 -9.07
CA ASP A 317 -3.87 -21.93 -7.90
C ASP A 317 -2.84 -22.06 -6.77
N GLY A 318 -3.24 -21.72 -5.55
CA GLY A 318 -2.38 -21.80 -4.36
C GLY A 318 -1.33 -20.69 -4.25
N LEU A 319 -0.81 -20.49 -3.03
CA LEU A 319 0.21 -19.49 -2.72
C LEU A 319 1.50 -19.67 -3.55
N GLU A 320 1.85 -20.92 -3.86
CA GLU A 320 3.01 -21.30 -4.69
C GLU A 320 2.91 -20.77 -6.12
N GLY A 321 1.70 -20.70 -6.67
CA GLY A 321 1.47 -20.14 -8.00
C GLY A 321 1.84 -18.65 -8.07
N TYR A 322 1.76 -17.96 -6.93
CA TYR A 322 2.11 -16.55 -6.84
C TYR A 322 3.57 -16.27 -6.49
N LEU A 323 4.35 -17.29 -6.12
CA LEU A 323 5.78 -17.14 -5.82
C LEU A 323 6.66 -17.39 -7.06
N ARG A 324 6.04 -17.58 -8.23
CA ARG A 324 6.67 -17.84 -9.53
C ARG A 324 6.65 -16.59 -10.41
#